data_AF-A0A251XH31-F1
#
_entry.id   AF-A0A251XH31-F1
#
_cell.length_a   1.000
_cell.length_b   1.000
_cell.length_c   1.000
_cell.angle_alpha   90.00
_cell.angle_beta   90.00
_cell.angle_gamma   90.00
#
_symmetry.space_group_name_H-M   'P 1'
#
loop_
_entity.id
_entity.type
_entity.pdbx_description
1 polymer ?
#
loop_
_entity_poly.entity_id
_entity_poly.type
_entity_poly.pdbx_seq_one_letter_code
_entity_poly.pdbx_strand_id
1 'polypeptide(L)' 'MMESIVATVAAGVVGVMAAVAIVKNPWILSFVASGVTDFPPFPLSAALLGLGASLAVGAIAGLLPALVAVRVSVIDAIRY' A
#
# COMPACT_ATOMS: atom_id res chain seq x y z
N MET A 1 -11.09 2.10 12.88
CA MET A 1 -10.59 2.98 11.79
C MET A 1 -9.08 2.87 11.68
N MET A 2 -8.36 3.00 12.80
CA MET A 2 -6.89 2.88 12.82
C MET A 2 -6.43 1.50 12.35
N GLU A 3 -7.17 0.42 12.62
CA GLU A 3 -6.81 -0.93 12.18
C GLU A 3 -6.68 -1.02 10.66
N SER A 4 -7.66 -0.48 9.92
CA SER A 4 -7.66 -0.52 8.45
C SER A 4 -6.52 0.32 7.85
N ILE A 5 -6.26 1.50 8.42
CA ILE A 5 -5.20 2.40 7.95
C ILE A 5 -3.82 1.81 8.23
N VAL A 6 -3.61 1.27 9.43
CA VAL A 6 -2.34 0.63 9.79
C VAL A 6 -2.08 -0.58 8.91
N ALA A 7 -3.11 -1.40 8.66
CA ALA A 7 -2.98 -2.56 7.78
C ALA A 7 -2.58 -2.17 6.35
N THR A 8 -3.22 -1.15 5.76
CA THR A 8 -2.91 -0.73 4.39
C THR A 8 -1.54 -0.05 4.27
N VAL A 9 -1.12 0.71 5.29
CA VAL A 9 0.22 1.32 5.32
C VAL A 9 1.29 0.24 5.45
N ALA A 10 1.09 -0.74 6.35
CA ALA A 10 1.99 -1.88 6.48
C ALA A 10 2.08 -2.67 5.16
N ALA A 11 0.94 -2.94 4.51
CA ALA A 11 0.91 -3.58 3.21
C ALA A 11 1.63 -2.75 2.13
N GLY A 12 1.49 -1.42 2.13
CA GLY A 12 2.20 -0.52 1.23
C GLY A 12 3.73 -0.60 1.41
N VAL A 13 4.20 -0.61 2.65
CA VAL A 13 5.64 -0.77 2.97
C VAL A 13 6.16 -2.12 2.47
N VAL A 14 5.44 -3.20 2.78
CA VAL A 14 5.80 -4.55 2.30
C VAL A 14 5.79 -4.62 0.78
N GLY A 15 4.81 -3.99 0.12
CA GLY A 15 4.71 -3.94 -1.34
C GLY A 15 5.89 -3.20 -1.99
N VAL A 16 6.31 -2.06 -1.44
CA VAL A 16 7.50 -1.33 -1.92
C VAL A 16 8.76 -2.17 -1.72
N MET A 17 8.93 -2.80 -0.55
CA MET A 17 10.07 -3.68 -0.28
C MET A 17 10.12 -4.86 -1.27
N ALA A 18 8.98 -5.49 -1.55
CA ALA A 18 8.88 -6.56 -2.53
C ALA A 18 9.22 -6.06 -3.95
N ALA A 19 8.70 -4.90 -4.36
CA ALA A 19 9.01 -4.31 -5.66
C ALA A 19 10.51 -4.03 -5.82
N VAL A 20 11.17 -3.48 -4.79
CA VAL A 20 12.62 -3.26 -4.78
C VAL A 20 13.37 -4.57 -4.94
N ALA A 21 12.99 -5.60 -4.16
CA ALA A 21 13.65 -6.90 -4.18
C ALA A 21 13.52 -7.60 -5.55
N ILE A 22 12.35 -7.52 -6.18
CA ILE A 22 12.09 -8.10 -7.49
C ILE A 22 12.91 -7.39 -8.57
N VAL A 23 12.87 -6.05 -8.61
CA VAL A 23 13.58 -5.26 -9.64
C VAL A 23 15.10 -5.40 -9.51
N LYS A 24 15.64 -5.49 -8.30
CA LYS A 24 17.08 -5.64 -8.08
C LYS A 24 17.59 -7.07 -8.21
N ASN A 25 16.72 -8.05 -8.40
CA ASN A 25 17.14 -9.45 -8.48
C ASN A 25 17.93 -9.69 -9.79
N PRO A 26 19.18 -10.16 -9.74
CA PRO A 26 20.01 -10.39 -10.92
C PRO A 26 19.39 -11.39 -11.90
N TRP A 27 18.57 -12.33 -11.42
CA TRP A 27 17.84 -13.25 -12.28
C TRP A 27 16.83 -12.49 -13.14
N ILE A 28 15.99 -11.65 -12.52
CA ILE A 28 15.01 -10.81 -13.22
C ILE A 28 15.68 -9.83 -14.19
N LEU A 29 16.78 -9.19 -13.77
CA LEU A 29 17.54 -8.28 -14.61
C LEU A 29 18.14 -9.00 -15.83
N SER A 30 18.60 -10.25 -15.69
CA SER A 30 19.12 -11.04 -16.80
C SER A 30 18.05 -11.47 -17.82
N PHE A 31 16.77 -11.48 -17.44
CA PHE A 31 15.66 -11.73 -18.37
C PHE A 31 15.17 -10.46 -19.07
N VAL A 32 15.14 -9.33 -18.36
CA VAL A 32 14.53 -8.08 -18.86
C VAL A 32 15.55 -7.15 -19.53
N ALA A 33 16.80 -7.16 -19.07
CA ALA A 33 17.81 -6.18 -19.42
C ALA A 33 19.06 -6.81 -20.08
N SER A 34 18.88 -7.90 -20.82
CA SER A 34 19.93 -8.54 -21.62
C SER A 34 20.57 -7.54 -22.59
N GLY A 35 21.74 -7.00 -22.22
CA GLY A 35 22.49 -6.03 -23.02
C GLY A 35 22.50 -4.59 -22.50
N VAL A 36 21.87 -4.30 -21.34
CA VAL A 36 21.92 -2.98 -20.71
C VAL A 36 23.05 -2.96 -19.67
N THR A 37 24.05 -2.11 -19.89
CA THR A 37 25.21 -1.97 -18.98
C THR A 37 24.99 -0.96 -17.85
N ASP A 38 24.04 -0.04 -18.01
CA ASP A 38 23.73 1.00 -17.03
C ASP A 38 22.30 0.83 -16.50
N PHE A 39 22.18 0.50 -15.23
CA PHE A 39 20.89 0.40 -14.56
C PHE A 39 20.52 1.76 -13.96
N PRO A 40 19.36 2.34 -14.30
CA PRO A 40 18.93 3.58 -13.71
C PRO A 40 18.75 3.45 -12.19
N PRO A 41 19.00 4.53 -11.44
CA PRO A 41 18.82 4.53 -9.99
C PRO A 41 17.35 4.26 -9.60
N PHE A 42 17.14 3.73 -8.40
CA PHE A 42 15.80 3.41 -7.91
C PHE A 42 14.90 4.65 -7.86
N PRO A 43 13.68 4.61 -8.44
CA PRO A 43 12.79 5.75 -8.50
C PRO A 43 12.10 6.01 -7.16
N LEU A 44 12.73 6.83 -6.30
CA LEU A 44 12.18 7.21 -5.00
C LEU A 44 10.81 7.90 -5.10
N SER A 45 10.58 8.67 -6.16
CA SER A 45 9.28 9.32 -6.41
C SER A 45 8.15 8.30 -6.57
N ALA A 46 8.39 7.20 -7.30
CA ALA A 46 7.41 6.14 -7.50
C ALA A 46 7.12 5.40 -6.19
N ALA A 47 8.14 5.14 -5.37
CA ALA A 47 7.97 4.51 -4.07
C ALA A 47 7.13 5.37 -3.11
N LEU A 48 7.45 6.68 -3.03
CA LEU A 48 6.69 7.62 -2.20
C LEU A 48 5.25 7.77 -2.68
N LEU A 49 5.03 7.81 -4.00
CA LEU A 49 3.70 7.86 -4.58
C LEU A 49 2.91 6.59 -4.28
N GLY A 50 3.53 5.41 -4.38
CA GLY A 50 2.92 4.14 -4.00
C GLY A 50 2.54 4.07 -2.53
N LEU A 51 3.44 4.51 -1.64
CA LEU A 51 3.15 4.60 -0.20
C LEU A 51 2.00 5.58 0.08
N GLY A 52 2.05 6.77 -0.52
CA GLY A 52 1.00 7.78 -0.40
C GLY A 52 -0.36 7.27 -0.88
N ALA A 53 -0.38 6.55 -2.01
CA ALA A 53 -1.59 5.93 -2.55
C ALA A 53 -2.14 4.86 -1.59
N SER A 54 -1.30 3.99 -1.04
CA SER A 54 -1.73 2.95 -0.08
C SER A 54 -2.36 3.55 1.18
N LEU A 55 -1.78 4.65 1.69
CA LEU A 55 -2.30 5.38 2.85
C LEU A 55 -3.63 6.06 2.52
N ALA A 56 -3.75 6.71 1.36
CA ALA A 56 -4.98 7.36 0.92
C ALA A 56 -6.13 6.35 0.78
N VAL A 57 -5.88 5.20 0.14
CA VAL A 57 -6.88 4.13 0.00
C VAL A 57 -7.29 3.59 1.37
N GLY A 58 -6.34 3.33 2.26
CA GLY A 58 -6.61 2.89 3.63
C GLY A 58 -7.43 3.88 4.44
N ALA A 59 -7.09 5.17 4.34
CA ALA A 59 -7.81 6.24 5.00
C ALA A 59 -9.27 6.30 4.53
N ILE A 60 -9.51 6.25 3.22
CA ILE A 60 -10.86 6.28 2.65
C ILE A 60 -11.64 5.03 3.06
N ALA A 61 -11.04 3.85 2.90
CA ALA A 61 -11.68 2.57 3.23
C ALA A 61 -11.97 2.42 4.73
N GLY A 62 -11.15 3.00 5.61
CA GLY A 62 -11.37 2.96 7.06
C GLY A 62 -12.29 4.06 7.59
N LEU A 63 -12.24 5.27 7.01
CA LEU A 63 -12.99 6.43 7.47
C LEU A 63 -14.47 6.37 7.06
N LEU A 64 -14.76 6.06 5.80
CA LEU A 64 -16.14 6.04 5.29
C LEU A 64 -17.08 5.13 6.11
N PRO A 65 -16.76 3.84 6.35
CA PRO A 65 -17.63 2.99 7.16
C PRO A 65 -17.67 3.40 8.62
N ALA A 66 -16.58 3.94 9.18
CA ALA A 66 -16.56 4.44 10.55
C ALA A 66 -17.52 5.63 10.74
N LEU A 67 -17.57 6.54 9.78
CA LEU A 67 -18.50 7.68 9.80
C LEU A 67 -19.96 7.20 9.75
N VAL A 68 -20.26 6.14 9.00
CA VAL A 68 -21.60 5.54 8.98
C VAL A 68 -21.91 4.87 10.31
N ALA A 69 -20.96 4.11 10.88
CA ALA A 69 -21.16 3.39 12.14
C ALA A 69 -21.48 4.32 13.33
N VAL A 70 -20.88 5.50 13.38
CA VAL A 70 -21.14 6.50 14.45
C VAL A 70 -22.56 7.08 14.39
N ARG A 71 -23.29 6.90 13.27
CA ARG A 71 -24.68 7.38 13.12
C ARG A 71 -25.73 6.37 13.55
N VAL A 72 -25.37 5.12 13.83
CA VAL A 72 -26.33 4.08 14.18
C VAL A 72 -26.65 4.14 15.67
N SER A 73 -27.93 3.97 16.04
CA SER A 73 -28.34 3.88 17.43
C SER A 73 -27.71 2.66 18.10
N VAL A 74 -27.19 2.84 19.32
CA VAL A 74 -26.60 1.75 20.11
C VAL A 74 -27.61 0.62 20.33
N ILE A 75 -28.88 0.97 20.52
CA ILE A 75 -29.97 0.02 20.75
C ILE A 75 -30.17 -0.87 19.51
N ASP A 76 -30.08 -0.30 18.31
CA ASP A 76 -30.19 -1.07 17.08
C ASP A 76 -28.94 -1.92 16.83
N ALA A 77 -27.76 -1.40 17.20
CA ALA A 77 -26.49 -2.11 17.01
C ALA A 77 -26.32 -3.35 17.91
N ILE A 78 -26.92 -3.38 19.10
CA ILE A 78 -26.86 -4.55 20.01
C ILE A 78 -28.00 -5.56 19.79
N ARG A 79 -29.05 -5.17 19.07
CA ARG A 79 -30.24 -6.00 18.85
C ARG A 79 -30.10 -6.93 17.62
N TYR A 80 -29.19 -6.60 16.71
CA TYR A 80 -28.83 -7.40 15.54
C TYR A 80 -27.73 -8.41 15.88
#